data_AF-A0A6A2FJ66-F1
#
_entry.id   AF-A0A6A2FJ66-F1
#
_cell.length_a   1.000
_cell.length_b   1.000
_cell.length_c   1.000
_cell.angle_alpha   90.00
_cell.angle_beta   90.00
_cell.angle_gamma   90.00
#
_symmetry.space_group_name_H-M   'P 1'
#
loop_
_entity.id
_entity.type
_entity.pdbx_description
1 polymer ?
#
loop_
_entity_poly.entity_id
_entity_poly.type
_entity_poly.pdbx_seq_one_letter_code
_entity_poly.pdbx_strand_id
1 'polypeptide(L)'
;MKVDCYDFELTESIEERKSIETRYLTKKTIGEKPLLDKLIETAYHIQSSRQLTDADLALFEEALQRTDIRVMCHYSGKLMCSLSFCDNRAGDLFLKLSEHRSATVRKNIVLNMLYEPVKPVMDAVLEKGLEDKSAVVRRKTADVIGRNDLVYFEEKLKTAIEKETDEKSKSEMEFCLYWLVNDYELTKYEWGNRYSLTVKTKTGSIGISVDEEELVNLESIVADLKTR
;
A
#
# COMPACT_ATOMS: atom_id res chain seq x y z
N MET A 1 -7.93 -20.61 -0.76
CA MET A 1 -7.83 -20.68 0.72
C MET A 1 -8.84 -19.67 1.26
N LYS A 2 -9.79 -20.06 2.12
CA LYS A 2 -10.69 -19.08 2.75
C LYS A 2 -9.85 -18.32 3.78
N VAL A 3 -9.58 -17.05 3.53
CA VAL A 3 -8.96 -16.16 4.52
C VAL A 3 -9.99 -15.97 5.63
N ASP A 4 -9.62 -16.31 6.86
CA ASP A 4 -10.43 -15.98 8.01
C ASP A 4 -10.31 -14.48 8.28
N CYS A 5 -11.36 -13.71 7.97
CA CYS A 5 -11.36 -12.25 8.09
C CYS A 5 -11.21 -11.73 9.53
N TYR A 6 -11.37 -12.59 10.55
CA TYR A 6 -11.21 -12.24 11.96
C TYR A 6 -9.92 -12.81 12.59
N ASP A 7 -9.18 -13.68 11.88
CA ASP A 7 -7.89 -14.18 12.35
C ASP A 7 -6.80 -13.16 12.02
N PHE A 8 -6.35 -12.44 13.05
CA PHE A 8 -5.31 -11.43 12.93
C PHE A 8 -3.93 -11.98 13.30
N GLU A 9 -3.80 -13.30 13.44
CA GLU A 9 -2.56 -14.01 13.80
C GLU A 9 -1.99 -13.55 15.16
N LEU A 10 -2.85 -13.04 16.05
CA LEU A 10 -2.48 -12.61 17.39
C LEU A 10 -2.41 -13.83 18.31
N THR A 11 -1.19 -14.26 18.66
CA THR A 11 -0.96 -15.51 19.41
C THR A 11 -0.35 -15.28 20.80
N GLU A 12 0.34 -14.16 21.00
CA GLU A 12 0.92 -13.75 22.28
C GLU A 12 -0.13 -13.13 23.20
N SER A 13 0.21 -12.87 24.47
CA SER A 13 -0.67 -12.11 25.37
C SER A 13 -0.79 -10.64 24.96
N ILE A 14 -1.88 -9.98 25.37
CA ILE A 14 -2.11 -8.54 25.12
C ILE A 14 -0.94 -7.71 25.67
N GLU A 15 -0.46 -8.04 26.88
CA GLU A 15 0.64 -7.35 27.55
C GLU A 15 1.97 -7.51 26.81
N GLU A 16 2.26 -8.72 26.33
CA GLU A 16 3.44 -8.97 25.49
C GLU A 16 3.36 -8.18 24.19
N ARG A 17 2.19 -8.21 23.53
CA ARG A 17 1.98 -7.47 22.28
C ARG A 17 2.14 -5.97 22.46
N LYS A 18 1.53 -5.39 23.50
CA LYS A 18 1.75 -3.97 23.88
C LYS A 18 3.22 -3.68 24.17
N SER A 19 3.93 -4.56 24.87
CA SER A 19 5.37 -4.38 25.13
C SER A 19 6.17 -4.34 23.83
N ILE A 20 5.89 -5.24 22.88
CA ILE A 20 6.59 -5.30 21.59
C ILE A 20 6.35 -4.00 20.80
N GLU A 21 5.09 -3.61 20.62
CA GLU A 21 4.73 -2.48 19.74
C GLU A 21 5.19 -1.13 20.31
N THR A 22 5.12 -0.96 21.63
CA THR A 22 5.49 0.30 22.28
C THR A 22 7.00 0.54 22.35
N ARG A 23 7.84 -0.51 22.26
CA ARG A 23 9.31 -0.37 22.19
C ARG A 23 9.79 0.43 20.99
N TYR A 24 9.03 0.42 19.90
CA TYR A 24 9.38 1.16 18.69
C TYR A 24 8.89 2.61 18.73
N LEU A 25 8.19 3.05 19.80
CA LEU A 25 7.74 4.43 19.89
C LEU A 25 8.94 5.34 20.17
N THR A 26 9.02 6.43 19.42
CA THR A 26 10.05 7.45 19.57
C THR A 26 9.50 8.61 20.40
N LYS A 27 10.36 9.55 20.81
CA LYS A 27 9.92 10.80 21.45
C LYS A 27 8.86 11.56 20.63
N LYS A 28 8.88 11.42 19.30
CA LYS A 28 7.92 12.07 18.39
C LYS A 28 6.57 11.35 18.32
N THR A 29 6.54 10.05 18.60
CA THR A 29 5.34 9.20 18.43
C THR A 29 4.80 8.67 19.75
N ILE A 30 5.45 8.96 20.88
CA ILE A 30 5.04 8.44 22.20
C ILE A 30 3.62 8.87 22.60
N GLY A 31 3.15 10.02 22.10
CA GLY A 31 1.78 10.49 22.31
C GLY A 31 0.70 9.58 21.71
N GLU A 32 1.06 8.73 20.74
CA GLU A 32 0.16 7.75 20.12
C GLU A 32 -0.03 6.49 20.98
N LYS A 33 0.80 6.29 22.01
CA LYS A 33 0.75 5.09 22.87
C LYS A 33 -0.66 4.75 23.37
N PRO A 34 -1.46 5.68 23.91
CA PRO A 34 -2.79 5.35 24.42
C PRO A 34 -3.74 4.84 23.34
N LEU A 35 -3.65 5.38 22.12
CA LEU A 35 -4.48 4.94 21.01
C LEU A 35 -4.01 3.59 20.47
N LEU A 36 -2.70 3.38 20.36
CA LEU A 36 -2.10 2.10 19.96
C LEU A 36 -2.48 0.97 20.93
N ASP A 37 -2.38 1.21 22.25
CA ASP A 37 -2.76 0.22 23.26
C ASP A 37 -4.24 -0.19 23.13
N LYS A 38 -5.14 0.78 22.89
CA LYS A 38 -6.58 0.53 22.68
C LYS A 38 -6.84 -0.25 21.40
N LEU A 39 -6.13 0.04 20.32
CA LEU A 39 -6.28 -0.70 19.06
C LEU A 39 -5.80 -2.15 19.20
N ILE A 40 -4.71 -2.39 19.95
CA ILE A 40 -4.24 -3.74 20.26
C ILE A 40 -5.34 -4.50 21.02
N GLU A 41 -5.87 -3.94 22.11
CA GLU A 41 -6.97 -4.56 22.86
C GLU A 41 -8.19 -4.86 21.98
N THR A 42 -8.55 -3.91 21.12
CA THR A 42 -9.68 -4.04 20.17
C THR A 42 -9.44 -5.19 19.18
N ALA A 43 -8.21 -5.33 18.67
CA ALA A 43 -7.87 -6.41 17.75
C ALA A 43 -8.04 -7.79 18.41
N TYR A 44 -7.58 -7.97 19.66
CA TYR A 44 -7.80 -9.20 20.42
C TYR A 44 -9.28 -9.46 20.71
N HIS A 45 -10.04 -8.40 21.05
CA HIS A 45 -11.47 -8.51 21.27
C HIS A 45 -12.21 -8.95 20.00
N ILE A 46 -11.93 -8.35 18.85
CA ILE A 46 -12.55 -8.71 17.57
C ILE A 46 -12.15 -10.13 17.14
N GLN A 47 -10.87 -10.52 17.28
CA GLN A 47 -10.42 -11.87 16.94
C GLN A 47 -11.12 -12.94 17.78
N SER A 48 -11.30 -12.70 19.08
CA SER A 48 -11.94 -13.65 20.00
C SER A 48 -13.46 -13.69 19.88
N SER A 49 -14.12 -12.52 19.80
CA SER A 49 -15.57 -12.41 19.71
C SER A 49 -16.12 -12.64 18.30
N ARG A 50 -15.28 -12.46 17.29
CA ARG A 50 -15.63 -12.45 15.87
C ARG A 50 -16.73 -11.44 15.53
N GLN A 51 -16.73 -10.31 16.23
CA GLN A 51 -17.70 -9.24 16.04
C GLN A 51 -17.00 -7.90 15.93
N LEU A 52 -17.48 -7.06 15.00
CA LEU A 52 -17.09 -5.67 14.86
C LEU A 52 -18.23 -4.80 15.41
N THR A 53 -17.96 -3.96 16.39
CA THR A 53 -18.96 -3.05 16.97
C THR A 53 -18.83 -1.63 16.41
N ASP A 54 -19.86 -0.80 16.64
CA ASP A 54 -19.81 0.62 16.22
C ASP A 54 -18.75 1.42 17.01
N ALA A 55 -18.45 0.99 18.25
CA ALA A 55 -17.38 1.58 19.05
C ALA A 55 -16.00 1.26 18.44
N ASP A 56 -15.81 0.03 17.96
CA ASP A 56 -14.58 -0.37 17.27
C ASP A 56 -14.42 0.41 15.95
N LEU A 57 -15.51 0.55 15.18
CA LEU A 57 -15.50 1.34 13.94
C LEU A 57 -15.12 2.81 14.19
N ALA A 58 -15.66 3.44 15.24
CA ALA A 58 -15.30 4.81 15.61
C ALA A 58 -13.82 4.92 16.00
N LEU A 59 -13.29 3.93 16.70
CA LEU A 59 -11.87 3.85 17.05
C LEU A 59 -10.98 3.71 15.80
N PHE A 60 -11.36 2.84 14.86
CA PHE A 60 -10.65 2.69 13.59
C PHE A 60 -10.72 3.94 12.73
N GLU A 61 -11.86 4.64 12.70
CA GLU A 61 -12.01 5.92 11.98
C GLU A 61 -11.05 6.99 12.53
N GLU A 62 -10.90 7.09 13.85
CA GLU A 62 -9.91 7.98 14.48
C GLU A 62 -8.48 7.57 14.09
N ALA A 63 -8.17 6.27 14.16
CA ALA A 63 -6.84 5.73 13.92
C ALA A 63 -6.36 5.91 12.46
N LEU A 64 -7.23 5.68 11.47
CA LEU A 64 -6.92 5.81 10.04
C LEU A 64 -6.52 7.24 9.64
N GLN A 65 -6.92 8.23 10.44
CA GLN A 65 -6.59 9.64 10.22
C GLN A 65 -5.23 10.04 10.82
N ARG A 66 -4.58 9.16 11.60
CA ARG A 66 -3.29 9.41 12.24
C ARG A 66 -2.13 9.30 11.24
N THR A 67 -0.98 9.82 11.64
CA THR A 67 0.25 9.79 10.81
C THR A 67 1.21 8.67 11.18
N ASP A 68 1.09 8.11 12.40
CA ASP A 68 1.94 6.99 12.81
C ASP A 68 1.52 5.72 12.08
N ILE A 69 2.48 5.06 11.43
CA ILE A 69 2.22 3.90 10.57
C ILE A 69 1.67 2.70 11.35
N ARG A 70 2.01 2.52 12.63
CA ARG A 70 1.46 1.40 13.40
C ARG A 70 -0.01 1.63 13.68
N VAL A 71 -0.37 2.87 14.05
CA VAL A 71 -1.74 3.25 14.35
C VAL A 71 -2.61 3.23 13.09
N MET A 72 -2.19 3.95 12.05
CA MET A 72 -2.99 4.15 10.82
C MET A 72 -2.93 2.97 9.84
N CYS A 73 -1.85 2.19 9.85
CA CYS A 73 -1.63 1.12 8.87
C CYS A 73 -1.77 -0.24 9.55
N HIS A 74 -0.91 -0.58 10.51
CA HIS A 74 -0.83 -1.95 11.02
C HIS A 74 -2.01 -2.37 11.90
N TYR A 75 -2.47 -1.48 12.78
CA TYR A 75 -3.53 -1.76 13.77
C TYR A 75 -4.88 -1.12 13.44
N SER A 76 -5.02 -0.50 12.27
CA SER A 76 -6.33 -0.08 11.77
C SER A 76 -6.50 -0.50 10.32
N GLY A 77 -5.71 0.05 9.41
CA GLY A 77 -5.75 -0.28 7.98
C GLY A 77 -5.75 -1.77 7.66
N LYS A 78 -4.72 -2.51 8.05
CA LYS A 78 -4.58 -3.95 7.80
C LYS A 78 -5.78 -4.74 8.33
N LEU A 79 -6.20 -4.47 9.56
CA LEU A 79 -7.33 -5.15 10.20
C LEU A 79 -8.64 -4.86 9.47
N MET A 80 -8.87 -3.59 9.12
CA MET A 80 -10.07 -3.17 8.37
C MET A 80 -10.09 -3.75 6.96
N CYS A 81 -8.93 -3.92 6.32
CA CYS A 81 -8.84 -4.62 5.03
C CYS A 81 -9.28 -6.08 5.18
N SER A 82 -8.79 -6.81 6.19
CA SER A 82 -9.25 -8.18 6.48
C SER A 82 -10.75 -8.23 6.77
N LEU A 83 -11.26 -7.33 7.62
CA LEU A 83 -12.68 -7.29 7.99
C LEU A 83 -13.60 -6.94 6.82
N SER A 84 -13.11 -6.21 5.81
CA SER A 84 -13.90 -5.84 4.62
C SER A 84 -14.42 -7.04 3.82
N PHE A 85 -13.83 -8.24 4.01
CA PHE A 85 -14.30 -9.47 3.38
C PHE A 85 -15.57 -10.05 4.02
N CYS A 86 -15.94 -9.61 5.23
CA CYS A 86 -17.09 -10.15 5.95
C CYS A 86 -17.99 -9.09 6.61
N ASP A 87 -17.56 -7.83 6.67
CA ASP A 87 -18.35 -6.71 7.17
C ASP A 87 -18.26 -5.49 6.24
N ASN A 88 -19.37 -5.15 5.59
CA ASN A 88 -19.43 -4.02 4.65
C ASN A 88 -19.09 -2.68 5.30
N ARG A 89 -19.36 -2.52 6.60
CA ARG A 89 -19.07 -1.27 7.32
C ARG A 89 -17.57 -0.95 7.31
N ALA A 90 -16.72 -1.97 7.25
CA ALA A 90 -15.28 -1.76 7.14
C ALA A 90 -14.88 -1.20 5.76
N GLY A 91 -15.49 -1.70 4.69
CA GLY A 91 -15.33 -1.14 3.35
C GLY A 91 -15.87 0.29 3.24
N ASP A 92 -17.06 0.54 3.78
CA ASP A 92 -17.70 1.86 3.79
C ASP A 92 -16.83 2.93 4.46
N LEU A 93 -16.09 2.56 5.52
CA LEU A 93 -15.16 3.47 6.17
C LEU A 93 -14.01 3.89 5.25
N PHE A 94 -13.42 2.98 4.48
CA PHE A 94 -12.40 3.33 3.49
C PHE A 94 -12.97 4.25 2.41
N LEU A 95 -14.16 3.93 1.89
CA LEU A 95 -14.81 4.76 0.87
C LEU A 95 -15.09 6.18 1.40
N LYS A 96 -15.62 6.30 2.61
CA LYS A 96 -15.84 7.59 3.29
C LYS A 96 -14.53 8.38 3.44
N LEU A 97 -13.47 7.75 3.95
CA LEU A 97 -12.21 8.43 4.21
C LEU A 97 -11.39 8.71 2.92
N SER A 98 -11.66 8.00 1.83
CA SER A 98 -11.09 8.28 0.51
C SER A 98 -11.51 9.64 -0.04
N GLU A 99 -12.60 10.22 0.48
CA GLU A 99 -13.10 11.55 0.10
C GLU A 99 -12.77 12.62 1.16
N HIS A 100 -11.99 12.27 2.18
CA HIS A 100 -11.73 13.16 3.30
C HIS A 100 -11.04 14.46 2.85
N ARG A 101 -11.37 15.59 3.49
CA ARG A 101 -10.83 16.92 3.12
C ARG A 101 -9.30 16.98 3.10
N SER A 102 -8.64 16.25 4.00
CA SER A 102 -7.18 16.21 4.12
C SER A 102 -6.56 15.24 3.13
N ALA A 103 -5.63 15.74 2.30
CA ALA A 103 -4.86 14.90 1.37
C ALA A 103 -4.03 13.84 2.11
N THR A 104 -3.56 14.13 3.32
CA THR A 104 -2.84 13.15 4.16
C THR A 104 -3.72 11.96 4.48
N VAL A 105 -4.99 12.18 4.84
CA VAL A 105 -5.92 11.09 5.14
C VAL A 105 -6.22 10.29 3.88
N ARG A 106 -6.56 10.94 2.75
CA ARG A 106 -6.82 10.23 1.48
C ARG A 106 -5.62 9.39 1.04
N LYS A 107 -4.40 9.93 1.16
CA LYS A 107 -3.14 9.21 0.91
C LYS A 107 -2.98 7.99 1.83
N ASN A 108 -3.33 8.11 3.11
CA ASN A 108 -3.30 6.98 4.05
C ASN A 108 -4.27 5.87 3.64
N ILE A 109 -5.48 6.23 3.19
CA ILE A 109 -6.46 5.25 2.69
C ILE A 109 -5.92 4.53 1.46
N VAL A 110 -5.35 5.26 0.49
CA VAL A 110 -4.69 4.65 -0.67
C VAL A 110 -3.57 3.70 -0.23
N LEU A 111 -2.71 4.11 0.71
CA LEU A 111 -1.62 3.28 1.22
C LEU A 111 -2.11 1.94 1.81
N ASN A 112 -3.25 1.95 2.51
CA ASN A 112 -3.83 0.75 3.11
C ASN A 112 -4.33 -0.27 2.08
N MET A 113 -4.50 0.12 0.81
CA MET A 113 -4.86 -0.82 -0.25
C MET A 113 -3.73 -1.82 -0.57
N LEU A 114 -2.50 -1.61 -0.07
CA LEU A 114 -1.43 -2.61 -0.07
C LEU A 114 -1.77 -3.88 0.73
N TYR A 115 -2.77 -3.82 1.62
CA TYR A 115 -3.28 -4.98 2.35
C TYR A 115 -4.49 -5.64 1.69
N GLU A 116 -4.78 -5.30 0.43
CA GLU A 116 -5.75 -5.98 -0.43
C GLU A 116 -7.13 -6.17 0.24
N PRO A 117 -7.88 -5.09 0.55
CA PRO A 117 -9.26 -5.24 0.97
C PRO A 117 -10.10 -5.88 -0.15
N VAL A 118 -11.37 -6.15 0.12
CA VAL A 118 -12.28 -6.69 -0.88
C VAL A 118 -12.26 -5.84 -2.17
N LYS A 119 -12.12 -6.51 -3.32
CA LYS A 119 -11.83 -5.87 -4.63
C LYS A 119 -12.66 -4.61 -4.94
N PRO A 120 -13.99 -4.56 -4.69
CA PRO A 120 -14.78 -3.36 -4.96
C PRO A 120 -14.32 -2.12 -4.16
N VAL A 121 -13.87 -2.32 -2.92
CA VAL A 121 -13.31 -1.24 -2.09
C VAL A 121 -11.98 -0.78 -2.66
N MET A 122 -11.10 -1.74 -2.98
CA MET A 122 -9.78 -1.43 -3.56
C MET A 122 -9.92 -0.65 -4.87
N ASP A 123 -10.73 -1.14 -5.79
CA ASP A 123 -10.93 -0.49 -7.09
C ASP A 123 -11.48 0.93 -6.92
N ALA A 124 -12.54 1.11 -6.12
CA ALA A 124 -13.16 2.41 -5.91
C ALA A 124 -12.21 3.43 -5.27
N VAL A 125 -11.38 3.01 -4.32
CA VAL A 125 -10.37 3.88 -3.68
C VAL A 125 -9.28 4.26 -4.67
N LEU A 126 -8.75 3.30 -5.44
CA LEU A 126 -7.67 3.55 -6.39
C LEU A 126 -8.13 4.38 -7.59
N GLU A 127 -9.35 4.16 -8.10
CA GLU A 127 -9.91 5.00 -9.17
C GLU A 127 -10.02 6.47 -8.73
N LYS A 128 -10.59 6.71 -7.54
CA LYS A 128 -10.62 8.07 -6.96
C LYS A 128 -9.24 8.63 -6.70
N GLY A 129 -8.30 7.79 -6.28
CA GLY A 129 -6.92 8.16 -6.01
C GLY A 129 -6.18 8.68 -7.24
N LEU A 130 -6.40 8.09 -8.42
CA LEU A 130 -5.82 8.53 -9.69
C LEU A 130 -6.38 9.89 -10.15
N GLU A 131 -7.63 10.20 -9.79
CA GLU A 131 -8.31 11.45 -10.10
C GLU A 131 -8.19 12.50 -8.97
N ASP A 132 -7.43 12.21 -7.92
CA ASP A 132 -7.34 13.07 -6.75
C ASP A 132 -6.75 14.44 -7.09
N LYS A 133 -7.27 15.49 -6.48
CA LYS A 133 -6.74 16.87 -6.64
C LYS A 133 -5.28 17.04 -6.18
N SER A 134 -4.77 16.16 -5.32
CA SER A 134 -3.41 16.21 -4.81
C SER A 134 -2.49 15.28 -5.59
N ALA A 135 -1.44 15.85 -6.19
CA ALA A 135 -0.40 15.08 -6.89
C ALA A 135 0.22 14.00 -6.00
N VAL A 136 0.40 14.28 -4.70
CA VAL A 136 0.90 13.31 -3.71
C VAL A 136 -0.01 12.08 -3.57
N VAL A 137 -1.33 12.26 -3.66
CA VAL A 137 -2.30 11.15 -3.59
C VAL A 137 -2.28 10.36 -4.91
N ARG A 138 -2.29 11.03 -6.07
CA ARG A 138 -2.21 10.37 -7.38
C ARG A 138 -0.96 9.52 -7.53
N ARG A 139 0.19 10.08 -7.19
CA ARG A 139 1.48 9.39 -7.15
C ARG A 139 1.51 8.18 -6.22
N LYS A 140 0.94 8.31 -5.01
CA LYS A 140 0.81 7.18 -4.09
C LYS A 140 -0.14 6.11 -4.64
N THR A 141 -1.17 6.51 -5.39
CA THR A 141 -2.10 5.58 -6.02
C THR A 141 -1.40 4.74 -7.08
N ALA A 142 -0.57 5.36 -7.93
CA ALA A 142 0.25 4.65 -8.90
C ALA A 142 1.25 3.68 -8.23
N ASP A 143 1.90 4.10 -7.14
CA ASP A 143 2.78 3.22 -6.35
C ASP A 143 2.04 1.97 -5.84
N VAL A 144 0.84 2.13 -5.30
CA VAL A 144 0.05 0.99 -4.82
C VAL A 144 -0.41 0.09 -5.96
N ILE A 145 -0.84 0.66 -7.09
CA ILE A 145 -1.17 -0.10 -8.32
C ILE A 145 0.03 -0.94 -8.78
N GLY A 146 1.21 -0.33 -8.87
CA GLY A 146 2.44 -1.01 -9.30
C GLY A 146 2.90 -2.10 -8.33
N ARG A 147 2.80 -1.85 -7.02
CA ARG A 147 3.24 -2.82 -5.98
C ARG A 147 2.30 -4.01 -5.81
N ASN A 148 1.00 -3.84 -6.05
CA ASN A 148 0.02 -4.93 -6.05
C ASN A 148 -0.13 -5.59 -7.43
N ASP A 149 0.71 -5.23 -8.41
CA ASP A 149 0.70 -5.79 -9.77
C ASP A 149 -0.69 -5.76 -10.43
N LEU A 150 -1.42 -4.65 -10.25
CA LEU A 150 -2.79 -4.51 -10.73
C LEU A 150 -2.81 -4.16 -12.22
N VAL A 151 -2.42 -5.10 -13.08
CA VAL A 151 -2.27 -4.91 -14.54
C VAL A 151 -3.56 -4.36 -15.17
N TYR A 152 -4.72 -4.72 -14.63
CA TYR A 152 -6.02 -4.21 -15.11
C TYR A 152 -6.24 -2.70 -14.90
N PHE A 153 -5.36 -2.01 -14.16
CA PHE A 153 -5.34 -0.55 -14.03
C PHE A 153 -4.46 0.17 -15.07
N GLU A 154 -3.76 -0.55 -15.95
CA GLU A 154 -2.79 0.01 -16.91
C GLU A 154 -3.34 1.22 -17.70
N GLU A 155 -4.49 1.06 -18.35
CA GLU A 155 -5.10 2.11 -19.19
C GLU A 155 -5.55 3.33 -18.37
N LYS A 156 -6.04 3.10 -17.14
CA LYS A 156 -6.40 4.19 -16.21
C LYS A 156 -5.17 4.95 -15.77
N LEU A 157 -4.06 4.24 -15.51
CA LEU A 157 -2.79 4.85 -15.12
C LEU A 157 -2.18 5.66 -16.27
N LYS A 158 -2.18 5.14 -17.50
CA LYS A 158 -1.77 5.90 -18.71
C LYS A 158 -2.56 7.21 -18.84
N THR A 159 -3.88 7.14 -18.75
CA THR A 159 -4.77 8.30 -18.82
C THR A 159 -4.46 9.32 -17.71
N ALA A 160 -4.13 8.86 -16.50
CA ALA A 160 -3.78 9.73 -15.39
C ALA A 160 -2.42 10.42 -15.60
N ILE A 161 -1.42 9.71 -16.15
CA ILE A 161 -0.09 10.25 -16.49
C ILE A 161 -0.19 11.35 -17.54
N GLU A 162 -1.01 11.16 -18.58
CA GLU A 162 -1.22 12.16 -19.64
C GLU A 162 -1.77 13.49 -19.10
N LYS A 163 -2.56 13.42 -18.03
CA LYS A 163 -3.18 14.58 -17.37
C LYS A 163 -2.32 15.16 -16.24
N GLU A 164 -1.24 14.49 -15.84
CA GLU A 164 -0.40 14.93 -14.72
C GLU A 164 0.46 16.11 -15.13
N THR A 165 0.41 17.16 -14.32
CA THR A 165 1.14 18.42 -14.53
C THR A 165 2.32 18.58 -13.57
N ASP A 166 2.32 17.85 -12.45
CA ASP A 166 3.45 17.82 -11.52
C ASP A 166 4.51 16.83 -12.03
N GLU A 167 5.62 17.36 -12.55
CA GLU A 167 6.70 16.57 -13.18
C GLU A 167 7.22 15.44 -12.28
N LYS A 168 7.34 15.69 -10.97
CA LYS A 168 7.78 14.66 -10.02
C LYS A 168 6.77 13.53 -9.91
N SER A 169 5.49 13.86 -9.74
CA SER A 169 4.43 12.86 -9.67
C SER A 169 4.30 12.12 -10.99
N LYS A 170 4.40 12.82 -12.12
CA LYS A 170 4.37 12.22 -13.45
C LYS A 170 5.47 11.18 -13.63
N SER A 171 6.72 11.55 -13.35
CA SER A 171 7.87 10.64 -13.44
C SER A 171 7.73 9.42 -12.53
N GLU A 172 7.26 9.59 -11.29
CA GLU A 172 7.00 8.46 -10.38
C GLU A 172 5.83 7.58 -10.85
N MET A 173 4.79 8.15 -11.48
CA MET A 173 3.69 7.38 -12.06
C MET A 173 4.12 6.61 -13.31
N GLU A 174 4.92 7.22 -14.18
CA GLU A 174 5.53 6.57 -15.36
C GLU A 174 6.41 5.39 -14.95
N PHE A 175 7.19 5.55 -13.87
CA PHE A 175 7.94 4.45 -13.28
C PHE A 175 7.03 3.29 -12.85
N CYS A 176 5.93 3.59 -12.16
CA CYS A 176 4.99 2.55 -11.71
C CYS A 176 4.32 1.84 -12.89
N LEU A 177 3.97 2.59 -13.96
CA LEU A 177 3.45 2.01 -15.21
C LEU A 177 4.50 1.12 -15.87
N TYR A 178 5.74 1.58 -15.95
CA TYR A 178 6.86 0.80 -16.51
C TYR A 178 7.01 -0.51 -15.76
N TRP A 179 7.02 -0.47 -14.42
CA TRP A 179 7.08 -1.66 -13.57
C TRP A 179 5.87 -2.57 -13.78
N LEU A 180 4.69 -2.02 -14.03
CA LEU A 180 3.47 -2.81 -14.25
C LEU A 180 3.50 -3.59 -15.57
N VAL A 181 4.07 -3.00 -16.63
CA VAL A 181 4.05 -3.57 -17.99
C VAL A 181 5.34 -4.28 -18.40
N ASN A 182 6.41 -4.15 -17.61
CA ASN A 182 7.69 -4.81 -17.85
C ASN A 182 8.05 -5.75 -16.70
N ASP A 183 8.76 -6.83 -17.03
CA ASP A 183 9.28 -7.78 -16.05
C ASP A 183 10.55 -7.27 -15.32
N TYR A 184 11.07 -6.13 -15.75
CA TYR A 184 12.27 -5.50 -15.20
C TYR A 184 12.15 -3.98 -15.24
N GLU A 185 13.14 -3.28 -14.69
CA GLU A 185 13.27 -1.82 -14.64
C GLU A 185 14.74 -1.39 -14.63
N LEU A 186 15.06 -0.35 -15.41
CA LEU A 186 16.42 0.15 -15.64
C LEU A 186 16.54 1.60 -15.21
N THR A 187 17.32 1.84 -14.17
CA THR A 187 17.66 3.18 -13.69
C THR A 187 19.12 3.51 -14.03
N LYS A 188 19.40 4.55 -14.81
CA LYS A 188 20.79 4.99 -15.10
C LYS A 188 21.35 5.82 -13.94
N TYR A 189 22.58 5.56 -13.51
CA TYR A 189 23.28 6.41 -12.54
C TYR A 189 23.84 7.65 -13.24
N GLU A 190 23.66 8.84 -12.65
CA GLU A 190 24.24 10.07 -13.21
C GLU A 190 25.78 10.10 -13.17
N TRP A 191 26.40 9.31 -12.28
CA TRP A 191 27.84 9.37 -11.99
C TRP A 191 28.58 8.12 -12.53
N GLY A 192 28.31 7.77 -13.78
CA GLY A 192 29.01 6.69 -14.52
C GLY A 192 28.15 6.05 -15.61
N ASN A 193 28.76 5.28 -16.52
CA ASN A 193 28.05 4.44 -17.50
C ASN A 193 27.52 3.15 -16.84
N ARG A 194 26.79 3.30 -15.73
CA ARG A 194 26.20 2.18 -15.00
C ARG A 194 24.70 2.36 -14.89
N TYR A 195 24.02 1.23 -14.98
CA TYR A 195 22.58 1.09 -14.87
C TYR A 195 22.27 0.19 -13.67
N SER A 196 21.21 0.47 -12.94
CA SER A 196 20.60 -0.45 -11.99
C SER A 196 19.47 -1.15 -12.71
N LEU A 197 19.58 -2.47 -12.87
CA LEU A 197 18.53 -3.32 -13.38
C LEU A 197 17.82 -4.00 -12.20
N THR A 198 16.53 -3.74 -12.04
CA THR A 198 15.67 -4.40 -11.06
C THR A 198 14.74 -5.36 -11.80
N VAL A 199 14.72 -6.65 -11.43
CA VAL A 199 13.87 -7.66 -12.09
C VAL A 199 12.81 -8.15 -11.11
N LYS A 200 11.57 -8.29 -11.60
CA LYS A 200 10.49 -8.96 -10.87
C LYS A 200 10.77 -10.46 -10.80
N THR A 201 10.70 -11.02 -9.60
CA THR A 201 10.75 -12.47 -9.37
C THR A 201 9.51 -12.92 -8.62
N LYS A 202 9.24 -14.23 -8.61
CA LYS A 202 8.12 -14.80 -7.82
C LYS A 202 8.23 -14.53 -6.32
N THR A 203 9.43 -14.22 -5.81
CA THR A 203 9.72 -14.06 -4.38
C THR A 203 10.05 -12.62 -3.98
N GLY A 204 9.96 -11.66 -4.90
CA GLY A 204 10.32 -10.26 -4.67
C GLY A 204 11.09 -9.67 -5.84
N SER A 205 11.91 -8.65 -5.58
CA SER A 205 12.73 -7.98 -6.60
C SER A 205 14.22 -8.28 -6.39
N ILE A 206 14.95 -8.51 -7.49
CA ILE A 206 16.42 -8.58 -7.48
C ILE A 206 16.97 -7.39 -8.24
N GLY A 207 17.80 -6.58 -7.58
CA GLY A 207 18.52 -5.48 -8.21
C GLY A 207 19.98 -5.85 -8.48
N ILE A 208 20.47 -5.60 -9.69
CA ILE A 208 21.88 -5.72 -10.07
C ILE A 208 22.35 -4.43 -10.74
N SER A 209 23.62 -4.07 -10.57
CA SER A 209 24.22 -2.99 -11.35
C SER A 209 24.90 -3.57 -12.58
N VAL A 210 24.55 -3.08 -13.75
CA VAL A 210 25.09 -3.50 -15.04
C VAL A 210 25.68 -2.30 -15.78
N ASP A 211 26.70 -2.51 -16.61
CA ASP A 211 27.17 -1.49 -17.55
C ASP A 211 26.39 -1.53 -18.88
N GLU A 212 26.77 -0.66 -19.82
CA GLU A 212 26.09 -0.52 -21.11
C GLU A 212 26.26 -1.74 -22.02
N GLU A 213 27.38 -2.44 -21.95
CA GLU A 213 27.64 -3.65 -22.75
C GLU A 213 26.85 -4.84 -22.19
N GLU A 214 26.84 -4.98 -20.86
CA GLU A 214 26.03 -5.98 -20.14
C GLU A 214 24.53 -5.78 -20.39
N LEU A 215 24.07 -4.52 -20.48
CA LEU A 215 22.67 -4.18 -20.76
C LEU A 215 22.25 -4.64 -22.16
N VAL A 216 23.02 -4.31 -23.20
CA VAL A 216 22.70 -4.70 -24.60
C VAL A 216 22.64 -6.22 -24.73
N ASN A 217 23.55 -6.93 -24.06
CA ASN A 217 23.54 -8.39 -24.03
C ASN A 217 22.28 -8.95 -23.33
N LEU A 218 21.84 -8.33 -22.22
CA LEU A 218 20.63 -8.73 -21.52
C LEU A 218 19.37 -8.52 -22.36
N GLU A 219 19.23 -7.38 -23.04
CA GLU A 219 18.07 -7.10 -23.90
C GLU A 219 17.97 -8.10 -25.05
N SER A 220 19.11 -8.45 -25.66
CA SER A 220 19.20 -9.49 -26.69
C SER A 220 18.75 -10.86 -26.16
N ILE A 221 19.23 -11.26 -24.98
CA ILE A 221 18.84 -12.53 -24.33
C ILE A 221 17.35 -12.55 -23.97
N VAL A 222 16.81 -11.45 -23.42
CA VAL A 222 15.38 -11.35 -23.08
C VAL A 222 14.50 -11.43 -24.33
N ALA A 223 14.90 -10.79 -25.43
CA ALA A 223 14.19 -10.88 -26.70
C ALA A 223 14.19 -12.32 -27.27
N ASP A 224 15.34 -13.00 -27.21
CA ASP A 224 15.47 -14.41 -27.60
C ASP A 224 14.64 -15.36 -26.72
N LEU A 225 14.50 -15.05 -25.42
CA LEU A 225 13.68 -15.85 -24.50
C LEU A 225 12.17 -15.62 -24.72
N LYS A 226 11.75 -14.41 -25.10
CA LYS A 226 10.34 -14.07 -25.36
C LYS A 226 9.80 -14.62 -26.68
N THR A 227 10.68 -15.01 -27.60
CA THR A 227 10.30 -15.57 -28.92
C THR A 227 10.23 -17.10 -28.95
N ARG A 228 10.51 -17.75 -27.83
CA ARG A 228 10.37 -19.20 -27.62
C ARG A 228 9.08 -19.53 -26.88
#